data_AF-A0A1G4GV01-F1
#
_entry.id   AF-A0A1G4GV01-F1
#
_cell.length_a   1.000
_cell.length_b   1.000
_cell.length_c   1.000
_cell.angle_alpha   90.00
_cell.angle_beta   90.00
_cell.angle_gamma   90.00
#
_symmetry.space_group_name_H-M   'P 1'
#
loop_
_entity.id
_entity.type
_entity.pdbx_description
1 polymer ?
#
loop_
_entity_poly.entity_id
_entity_poly.type
_entity_poly.pdbx_seq_one_letter_code
_entity_poly.pdbx_strand_id
1 'polypeptide(L)'
;MTTGIYFLILLIFFYAYLSYLLYQLLIRNRKVSPVASANLTGEKTRNFLFVFLFFCHISRIISLTILTYLDIRYYVIDYNTLLLFPNFYFYLIILKAIPTYLFLSSFTIIILFWSQVYYASILVSAPHLQSLYIFLNGLVYAVHIILASLSYFTQTFYNYIFYNYILESIIDYIIAIAFLYYGVKVTKKLEEKSKGISKSNSIVKRILSLAIIMFVILALKGLYSFWCFVKDANFYNSYFDLPTCDAISYFISECIPSLLIIHTFQSNKDKNSMNFEYTTPLCSDTFDPYDLKFKKKKAKKKTNV
;
A
#
# COMPACT_ATOMS: atom_id res chain seq x y z
N MET A 1 -15.05 -8.97 -28.28
CA MET A 1 -14.33 -8.58 -27.05
C MET A 1 -15.04 -9.18 -25.85
N THR A 2 -14.34 -9.91 -25.00
CA THR A 2 -14.93 -10.50 -23.78
C THR A 2 -15.16 -9.45 -22.70
N THR A 3 -16.05 -9.77 -21.76
CA THR A 3 -16.35 -8.93 -20.58
C THR A 3 -15.10 -8.58 -19.78
N GLY A 4 -14.13 -9.49 -19.70
CA GLY A 4 -12.86 -9.28 -19.01
C GLY A 4 -12.02 -8.12 -19.55
N ILE A 5 -11.99 -7.92 -20.87
CA ILE A 5 -11.21 -6.81 -21.47
C ILE A 5 -11.81 -5.46 -21.04
N TYR A 6 -13.14 -5.35 -20.99
CA TYR A 6 -13.80 -4.13 -20.50
C TYR A 6 -13.49 -3.87 -19.03
N PHE A 7 -13.42 -4.91 -18.19
CA PHE A 7 -13.00 -4.76 -16.80
C PHE A 7 -11.55 -4.30 -16.65
N LEU A 8 -10.61 -4.81 -17.47
CA LEU A 8 -9.22 -4.35 -17.47
C LEU A 8 -9.12 -2.87 -17.88
N ILE A 9 -9.86 -2.44 -18.91
CA ILE A 9 -9.92 -1.04 -19.34
C ILE A 9 -10.48 -0.16 -18.21
N LEU A 10 -11.59 -0.57 -17.59
CA LEU A 10 -12.18 0.14 -16.45
C LEU A 10 -11.17 0.26 -15.30
N LEU A 11 -10.42 -0.80 -15.03
CA LEU A 11 -9.43 -0.84 -13.97
C LEU A 11 -8.27 0.13 -14.24
N ILE A 12 -7.83 0.30 -15.50
CA ILE A 12 -6.84 1.31 -15.89
C ILE A 12 -7.34 2.72 -15.51
N PHE A 13 -8.60 3.06 -15.85
CA PHE A 13 -9.18 4.34 -15.47
C PHE A 13 -9.26 4.51 -13.95
N PHE A 14 -9.55 3.44 -13.22
CA PHE A 14 -9.58 3.46 -11.76
C PHE A 14 -8.20 3.77 -11.16
N TYR A 15 -7.14 3.12 -11.66
CA TYR A 15 -5.77 3.43 -11.23
C TYR A 15 -5.35 4.85 -11.60
N ALA A 16 -5.76 5.35 -12.77
CA ALA A 16 -5.51 6.74 -13.16
C ALA A 16 -6.20 7.72 -12.19
N TYR A 17 -7.43 7.43 -11.79
CA TYR A 17 -8.15 8.20 -10.76
C TYR A 17 -7.45 8.17 -9.40
N LEU A 18 -7.02 6.99 -8.92
CA LEU A 18 -6.26 6.88 -7.67
C LEU A 18 -4.92 7.63 -7.72
N SER A 19 -4.21 7.54 -8.85
CA SER A 19 -2.97 8.26 -9.09
C SER A 19 -3.19 9.76 -9.05
N TYR A 20 -4.29 10.23 -9.65
CA TYR A 20 -4.70 11.63 -9.60
C TYR A 20 -5.01 12.10 -8.17
N LEU A 21 -5.74 11.31 -7.38
CA LEU A 21 -5.99 11.62 -5.97
C LEU A 21 -4.68 11.74 -5.18
N LEU A 22 -3.76 10.79 -5.36
CA LEU A 22 -2.44 10.84 -4.72
C LEU A 22 -1.65 12.07 -5.15
N TYR A 23 -1.65 12.39 -6.45
CA TYR A 23 -0.98 13.57 -6.99
C TYR A 23 -1.53 14.87 -6.39
N GLN A 24 -2.86 15.02 -6.29
CA GLN A 24 -3.48 16.17 -5.63
C GLN A 24 -3.06 16.29 -4.16
N LEU A 25 -3.05 15.16 -3.42
CA LEU A 25 -2.61 15.13 -2.02
C LEU A 25 -1.14 15.51 -1.88
N LEU A 26 -0.27 15.04 -2.77
CA LEU A 26 1.16 15.37 -2.77
C LEU A 26 1.40 16.86 -3.03
N ILE A 27 0.73 17.46 -4.03
CA ILE A 27 0.84 18.90 -4.28
C ILE A 27 0.34 19.70 -3.09
N ARG A 28 -0.82 19.32 -2.53
CA ARG A 28 -1.41 20.02 -1.39
C ARG A 28 -0.47 19.97 -0.19
N ASN A 29 0.07 18.79 0.14
CA ASN A 29 1.00 18.61 1.25
C ASN A 29 2.27 19.46 1.05
N ARG A 30 2.77 19.57 -0.18
CA ARG A 30 3.92 20.44 -0.50
C ARG A 30 3.62 21.93 -0.33
N LYS A 31 2.40 22.39 -0.68
CA LYS A 31 1.98 23.79 -0.51
C LYS A 31 1.75 24.19 0.95
N VAL A 32 1.29 23.26 1.79
CA VAL A 32 0.96 23.50 3.21
C VAL A 32 2.19 23.42 4.13
N SER A 33 3.33 22.92 3.63
CA SER A 33 4.57 22.70 4.40
C SER A 33 5.73 23.67 4.12
N PRO A 34 5.55 25.01 3.98
CA PRO A 34 6.69 25.92 3.93
C PRO A 34 7.34 26.17 5.31
N VAL A 35 6.69 25.75 6.40
CA VAL A 35 7.21 25.89 7.77
C VAL A 35 7.80 24.56 8.22
N ALA A 36 8.99 24.60 8.80
CA ALA A 36 9.85 23.49 9.19
C ALA A 36 9.21 22.47 10.18
N SER A 37 8.22 21.68 9.75
CA SER A 37 7.78 20.44 10.41
C SER A 37 8.63 19.23 10.02
N ALA A 38 9.77 19.47 9.35
CA ALA A 38 10.68 18.48 8.76
C ALA A 38 11.26 17.44 9.74
N ASN A 39 10.92 17.49 11.03
CA ASN A 39 11.46 16.59 12.05
C ASN A 39 10.45 15.61 12.66
N LEU A 40 9.17 15.66 12.28
CA LEU A 40 8.22 14.60 12.67
C LEU A 40 8.36 13.40 11.72
N THR A 41 9.03 12.35 12.19
CA THR A 41 9.27 11.08 11.49
C THR A 41 8.01 10.52 10.81
N GLY A 42 6.83 10.68 11.41
CA GLY A 42 5.57 10.20 10.84
C GLY A 42 5.09 10.93 9.58
N GLU A 43 5.34 12.24 9.45
CA GLU A 43 4.94 13.00 8.25
C GLU A 43 5.81 12.64 7.05
N LYS A 44 7.11 12.46 7.27
CA LYS A 44 8.05 11.98 6.25
C LYS A 44 7.66 10.59 5.73
N THR A 45 7.39 9.64 6.64
CA THR A 45 6.99 8.28 6.25
C THR A 45 5.65 8.26 5.50
N ARG A 46 4.69 9.10 5.88
CA ARG A 46 3.41 9.24 5.16
C ARG A 46 3.61 9.79 3.75
N ASN A 47 4.39 10.86 3.58
CA ASN A 47 4.65 11.42 2.24
C ASN A 47 5.41 10.42 1.37
N PHE A 48 6.38 9.70 1.94
CA PHE A 48 7.07 8.61 1.25
C PHE A 48 6.10 7.52 0.80
N LEU A 49 5.18 7.07 1.66
CA LEU A 49 4.15 6.10 1.31
C LEU A 49 3.28 6.57 0.14
N PHE A 50 2.84 7.83 0.13
CA PHE A 50 2.00 8.36 -0.96
C PHE A 50 2.75 8.47 -2.29
N VAL A 51 4.02 8.92 -2.25
CA VAL A 51 4.87 8.92 -3.45
C VAL A 51 5.09 7.49 -3.95
N PHE A 52 5.38 6.55 -3.05
CA PHE A 52 5.61 5.16 -3.40
C PHE A 52 4.36 4.52 -4.02
N LEU A 53 3.18 4.69 -3.40
CA LEU A 53 1.90 4.22 -3.94
C LEU A 53 1.58 4.80 -5.32
N PHE A 54 1.92 6.06 -5.55
CA PHE A 54 1.76 6.67 -6.88
C PHE A 54 2.57 5.92 -7.92
N PHE A 55 3.84 5.61 -7.64
CA PHE A 55 4.66 4.79 -8.55
C PHE A 55 4.12 3.36 -8.70
N CYS A 56 3.57 2.75 -7.65
CA CYS A 56 2.90 1.47 -7.77
C CYS A 56 1.73 1.51 -8.76
N HIS A 57 0.88 2.54 -8.69
CA HIS A 57 -0.26 2.70 -9.60
C HIS A 57 0.19 2.94 -11.04
N ILE A 58 1.22 3.77 -11.26
CA ILE A 58 1.80 3.97 -12.60
C ILE A 58 2.35 2.65 -13.16
N SER A 59 3.09 1.88 -12.36
CA SER A 59 3.60 0.57 -12.76
C SER A 59 2.48 -0.39 -13.15
N ARG A 60 1.36 -0.39 -12.40
CA ARG A 60 0.20 -1.23 -12.70
C ARG A 60 -0.55 -0.76 -13.95
N ILE A 61 -0.70 0.55 -14.17
CA ILE A 61 -1.29 1.11 -15.40
C ILE A 61 -0.50 0.63 -16.62
N ILE A 62 0.82 0.77 -16.61
CA ILE A 62 1.68 0.34 -17.71
C ILE A 62 1.51 -1.16 -18.00
N SER A 63 1.56 -1.98 -16.94
CA SER A 63 1.36 -3.43 -17.03
C SER A 63 0.00 -3.79 -17.61
N LEU A 64 -1.09 -3.19 -17.11
CA LEU A 64 -2.45 -3.45 -17.58
C LEU A 64 -2.67 -2.96 -19.00
N THR A 65 -2.12 -1.81 -19.41
CA THR A 65 -2.23 -1.33 -20.79
C THR A 65 -1.60 -2.31 -21.77
N ILE A 66 -0.40 -2.83 -21.45
CA ILE A 66 0.28 -3.82 -22.29
C ILE A 66 -0.52 -5.13 -22.32
N LEU A 67 -0.98 -5.63 -21.17
CA LEU A 67 -1.77 -6.87 -21.10
C LEU A 67 -3.08 -6.75 -21.89
N THR A 68 -3.80 -5.64 -21.70
CA THR A 68 -5.05 -5.35 -22.43
C THR A 68 -4.82 -5.27 -23.94
N TYR A 69 -3.74 -4.61 -24.38
CA TYR A 69 -3.40 -4.54 -25.81
C TYR A 69 -3.15 -5.94 -26.39
N LEU A 70 -2.44 -6.79 -25.66
CA LEU A 70 -2.16 -8.17 -26.08
C LEU A 70 -3.46 -9.00 -26.13
N ASP A 71 -4.33 -8.88 -25.13
CA ASP A 71 -5.63 -9.57 -25.10
C ASP A 71 -6.55 -9.14 -26.26
N ILE A 72 -6.52 -7.86 -26.65
CA ILE A 72 -7.26 -7.36 -27.82
C ILE A 72 -6.68 -7.93 -29.11
N ARG A 73 -5.35 -7.88 -29.27
CA ARG A 73 -4.66 -8.28 -30.51
C ARG A 73 -4.81 -9.76 -30.81
N TYR A 74 -4.75 -10.60 -29.78
CA TYR A 74 -4.81 -12.07 -29.92
C TYR A 74 -6.21 -12.65 -29.65
N TYR A 75 -7.25 -11.79 -29.63
CA TYR A 75 -8.65 -12.16 -29.45
C TYR A 75 -8.90 -13.08 -28.24
N VAL A 76 -8.53 -12.56 -27.06
CA VAL A 76 -8.43 -13.31 -25.80
C VAL A 76 -7.41 -14.42 -25.91
N ILE A 77 -6.30 -14.25 -25.21
CA ILE A 77 -5.29 -15.28 -25.10
C ILE A 77 -5.96 -16.53 -24.50
N ASP A 78 -6.17 -17.56 -25.33
CA ASP A 78 -6.57 -18.88 -24.83
C ASP A 78 -5.31 -19.56 -24.27
N TYR A 79 -5.31 -19.78 -22.96
CA TYR A 79 -4.13 -20.23 -22.22
C TYR A 79 -3.71 -21.66 -22.62
N ASN A 80 -4.62 -22.45 -23.19
CA ASN A 80 -4.35 -23.76 -23.78
C ASN A 80 -3.48 -23.65 -25.02
N THR A 81 -3.74 -22.64 -25.86
CA THR A 81 -2.88 -22.35 -27.02
C THR A 81 -1.61 -21.61 -26.61
N LEU A 82 -1.63 -20.88 -25.49
CA LEU A 82 -0.44 -20.21 -24.96
C LEU A 82 0.54 -21.15 -24.22
N LEU A 83 0.05 -22.27 -23.68
CA LEU A 83 0.87 -23.38 -23.15
C LEU A 83 1.80 -23.98 -24.20
N LEU A 84 1.45 -23.85 -25.49
CA LEU A 84 2.32 -24.22 -26.61
C LEU A 84 3.48 -23.22 -26.82
N PHE A 85 3.41 -22.01 -26.24
CA PHE A 85 4.41 -20.95 -26.35
C PHE A 85 4.89 -20.48 -24.96
N PRO A 86 5.59 -21.35 -24.21
CA PRO A 86 5.95 -21.11 -22.81
C PRO A 86 6.81 -19.85 -22.60
N ASN A 87 7.62 -19.47 -23.60
CA ASN A 87 8.44 -18.25 -23.58
C ASN A 87 7.58 -16.99 -23.51
N PHE A 88 6.49 -16.93 -24.27
CA PHE A 88 5.61 -15.76 -24.29
C PHE A 88 4.88 -15.61 -22.95
N TYR A 89 4.45 -16.73 -22.37
CA TYR A 89 3.74 -16.73 -21.10
C TYR A 89 4.61 -16.30 -19.91
N PHE A 90 5.89 -16.70 -19.91
CA PHE A 90 6.86 -16.24 -18.92
C PHE A 90 6.93 -14.71 -18.82
N TYR A 91 6.98 -14.02 -19.95
CA TYR A 91 7.00 -12.54 -19.97
C TYR A 91 5.71 -11.92 -19.45
N LEU A 92 4.55 -12.55 -19.71
CA LEU A 92 3.26 -12.09 -19.18
C LEU A 92 3.22 -12.20 -17.66
N ILE A 93 3.70 -13.32 -17.09
CA ILE A 93 3.78 -13.47 -15.63
C ILE A 93 4.73 -12.43 -15.03
N ILE A 94 5.89 -12.18 -15.63
CA ILE A 94 6.80 -11.11 -15.17
C ILE A 94 6.10 -9.75 -15.18
N LEU A 95 5.38 -9.44 -16.26
CA LEU A 95 4.66 -8.19 -16.42
C LEU A 95 3.56 -8.00 -15.36
N LYS A 96 2.89 -9.09 -14.95
CA LYS A 96 1.91 -9.10 -13.86
C LYS A 96 2.56 -8.99 -12.48
N ALA A 97 3.65 -9.73 -12.27
CA ALA A 97 4.34 -9.90 -10.99
C ALA A 97 5.06 -8.64 -10.51
N ILE A 98 5.74 -7.92 -11.41
CA ILE A 98 6.53 -6.73 -11.04
C ILE A 98 5.68 -5.69 -10.30
N PRO A 99 4.53 -5.21 -10.83
CA PRO A 99 3.71 -4.27 -10.10
C PRO A 99 3.08 -4.87 -8.83
N THR A 100 2.84 -6.19 -8.79
CA THR A 100 2.29 -6.87 -7.60
C THR A 100 3.28 -6.80 -6.44
N TYR A 101 4.54 -7.18 -6.65
CA TYR A 101 5.56 -7.12 -5.59
C TYR A 101 5.88 -5.67 -5.21
N LEU A 102 5.90 -4.77 -6.19
CA LEU A 102 6.03 -3.33 -5.92
C LEU A 102 4.90 -2.83 -5.01
N PHE A 103 3.67 -3.26 -5.25
CA PHE A 103 2.53 -2.90 -4.41
C PHE A 103 2.60 -3.55 -3.02
N LEU A 104 3.02 -4.81 -2.92
CA LEU A 104 3.26 -5.49 -1.63
C LEU A 104 4.31 -4.77 -0.78
N SER A 105 5.34 -4.17 -1.39
CA SER A 105 6.28 -3.31 -0.66
C SER A 105 5.59 -2.11 0.00
N SER A 106 4.54 -1.55 -0.58
CA SER A 106 3.79 -0.43 0.02
C SER A 106 3.15 -0.81 1.36
N PHE A 107 2.71 -2.06 1.48
CA PHE A 107 2.17 -2.61 2.72
C PHE A 107 3.24 -2.76 3.79
N THR A 108 4.44 -3.21 3.41
CA THR A 108 5.55 -3.29 4.36
C THR A 108 5.95 -1.92 4.91
N ILE A 109 5.81 -0.84 4.13
CA ILE A 109 6.03 0.54 4.60
C ILE A 109 5.01 0.92 5.69
N ILE A 110 3.74 0.51 5.55
CA ILE A 110 2.71 0.75 6.56
C ILE A 110 3.00 -0.04 7.84
N ILE A 111 3.38 -1.31 7.69
CA ILE A 111 3.75 -2.15 8.83
C ILE A 111 4.99 -1.59 9.55
N LEU A 112 5.98 -1.11 8.78
CA LEU A 112 7.14 -0.39 9.32
C LEU A 112 6.69 0.85 10.09
N PHE A 113 5.79 1.66 9.54
CA PHE A 113 5.26 2.83 10.23
C PHE A 113 4.57 2.45 11.55
N TRP A 114 3.69 1.44 11.55
CA TRP A 114 3.01 0.99 12.77
C TRP A 114 3.96 0.41 13.82
N SER A 115 4.95 -0.38 13.38
CA SER A 115 5.97 -0.91 14.27
C SER A 115 6.81 0.20 14.89
N GLN A 116 7.19 1.24 14.13
CA GLN A 116 7.88 2.43 14.67
C GLN A 116 7.04 3.16 15.72
N VAL A 117 5.75 3.39 15.44
CA VAL A 117 4.83 4.03 16.40
C VAL A 117 4.71 3.17 17.67
N TYR A 118 4.60 1.86 17.53
CA TYR A 118 4.54 0.93 18.65
C TYR A 118 5.83 0.97 19.50
N TYR A 119 7.01 0.80 18.91
CA TYR A 119 8.28 0.80 19.64
C TYR A 119 8.55 2.16 20.32
N ALA A 120 8.26 3.27 19.65
CA ALA A 120 8.33 4.60 20.24
C ALA A 120 7.36 4.76 21.43
N SER A 121 6.16 4.16 21.33
CA SER A 121 5.16 4.27 22.38
C SER A 121 5.49 3.50 23.67
N ILE A 122 6.33 2.46 23.57
CA ILE A 122 6.86 1.70 24.70
C ILE A 122 8.27 2.16 25.12
N LEU A 123 8.78 3.24 24.54
CA LEU A 123 10.10 3.83 24.83
C LEU A 123 11.28 2.86 24.57
N VAL A 124 11.11 1.89 23.69
CA VAL A 124 12.17 0.97 23.27
C VAL A 124 12.80 1.49 21.98
N SER A 125 14.11 1.68 22.00
CA SER A 125 14.85 2.06 20.79
C SER A 125 14.96 0.87 19.84
N ALA A 126 14.58 1.08 18.57
CA ALA A 126 14.64 0.06 17.51
C ALA A 126 15.37 0.62 16.27
N PRO A 127 16.68 0.94 16.38
CA PRO A 127 17.42 1.64 15.33
C PRO A 127 17.53 0.84 14.02
N HIS A 128 17.55 -0.49 14.10
CA HIS A 128 17.72 -1.36 12.94
C HIS A 128 16.40 -1.74 12.23
N LEU A 129 15.25 -1.25 12.71
CA LEU A 129 13.95 -1.64 12.18
C LEU A 129 13.80 -1.25 10.69
N GLN A 130 14.20 -0.05 10.31
CA GLN A 130 14.14 0.37 8.90
C GLN A 130 15.03 -0.49 8.00
N SER A 131 16.26 -0.77 8.46
CA SER A 131 17.22 -1.61 7.73
C SER A 131 16.68 -3.02 7.52
N LEU A 132 16.02 -3.60 8.53
CA LEU A 132 15.43 -4.92 8.46
C LEU A 132 14.31 -4.99 7.41
N TYR A 133 13.43 -3.99 7.36
CA TYR A 133 12.35 -3.97 6.36
C TYR A 133 12.87 -3.75 4.94
N ILE A 134 13.90 -2.91 4.76
CA ILE A 134 14.56 -2.74 3.47
C ILE A 134 15.21 -4.07 3.04
N PHE A 135 15.90 -4.74 3.96
CA PHE A 135 16.51 -6.04 3.70
C PHE A 135 15.48 -7.10 3.32
N LEU A 136 14.36 -7.21 4.05
CA LEU A 136 13.30 -8.17 3.75
C LEU A 136 12.65 -7.92 2.38
N ASN A 137 12.39 -6.66 2.02
CA ASN A 137 11.90 -6.33 0.68
C ASN A 137 12.95 -6.71 -0.38
N GLY A 138 14.21 -6.32 -0.18
CA GLY A 138 15.31 -6.67 -1.09
C GLY A 138 15.46 -8.17 -1.27
N LEU A 139 15.29 -8.95 -0.20
CA LEU A 139 15.32 -10.41 -0.25
C LEU A 139 14.19 -10.98 -1.13
N VAL A 140 12.95 -10.47 -1.00
CA VAL A 140 11.82 -10.88 -1.84
C VAL A 140 12.13 -10.63 -3.32
N TYR A 141 12.62 -9.43 -3.66
CA TYR A 141 13.01 -9.12 -5.05
C TYR A 141 14.16 -10.00 -5.53
N ALA A 142 15.16 -10.26 -4.70
CA ALA A 142 16.29 -11.11 -5.05
C ALA A 142 15.83 -12.55 -5.34
N VAL A 143 14.98 -13.13 -4.48
CA VAL A 143 14.40 -14.47 -4.70
C VAL A 143 13.60 -14.50 -6.01
N HIS A 144 12.77 -13.49 -6.27
CA HIS A 144 12.00 -13.41 -7.50
C HIS A 144 12.88 -13.35 -8.75
N ILE A 145 13.93 -12.52 -8.75
CA ILE A 145 14.89 -12.41 -9.85
C ILE A 145 15.66 -13.72 -10.06
N ILE A 146 16.09 -14.38 -8.97
CA ILE A 146 16.80 -15.66 -9.04
C ILE A 146 15.89 -16.73 -9.65
N LEU A 147 14.64 -16.84 -9.22
CA LEU A 147 13.68 -17.79 -9.80
C LEU A 147 13.42 -17.51 -11.27
N ALA A 148 13.20 -16.24 -11.64
CA ALA A 148 13.01 -15.86 -13.04
C ALA A 148 14.24 -16.19 -13.90
N SER A 149 15.44 -15.90 -13.40
CA SER A 149 16.70 -16.16 -14.10
C SER A 149 16.95 -17.67 -14.25
N LEU A 150 16.75 -18.45 -13.19
CA LEU A 150 16.94 -19.90 -13.22
C LEU A 150 15.96 -20.55 -14.21
N SER A 151 14.68 -20.16 -14.18
CA SER A 151 13.69 -20.66 -15.13
C SER A 151 14.01 -20.26 -16.57
N TYR A 152 14.57 -19.07 -16.79
CA TYR A 152 15.03 -18.63 -18.11
C TYR A 152 16.21 -19.47 -18.61
N PHE A 153 17.25 -19.68 -17.81
CA PHE A 153 18.44 -20.44 -18.21
C PHE A 153 18.18 -21.93 -18.39
N THR A 154 17.31 -22.52 -17.57
CA THR A 154 16.93 -23.93 -17.66
C THR A 154 15.82 -24.20 -18.66
N GLN A 155 15.28 -23.15 -19.31
CA GLN A 155 14.15 -23.21 -20.23
C GLN A 155 12.87 -23.84 -19.62
N THR A 156 12.76 -23.83 -18.28
CA THR A 156 11.63 -24.38 -17.53
C THR A 156 10.57 -23.32 -17.22
N PHE A 157 10.12 -22.62 -18.26
CA PHE A 157 9.21 -21.48 -18.14
C PHE A 157 7.84 -21.85 -17.53
N TYR A 158 7.36 -23.08 -17.74
CA TYR A 158 6.13 -23.55 -17.12
C TYR A 158 6.23 -23.58 -15.59
N ASN A 159 7.36 -24.08 -15.06
CA ASN A 159 7.56 -24.18 -13.62
C ASN A 159 7.62 -22.81 -12.94
N TYR A 160 8.09 -21.78 -13.65
CA TYR A 160 8.13 -20.41 -13.14
C TYR A 160 6.75 -19.89 -12.72
N ILE A 161 5.69 -20.27 -13.45
CA ILE A 161 4.31 -19.87 -13.16
C ILE A 161 3.92 -20.33 -11.75
N PHE A 162 4.18 -21.61 -11.45
CA PHE A 162 3.91 -22.22 -10.15
C PHE A 162 4.74 -21.58 -9.05
N TYR A 163 6.03 -21.36 -9.31
CA TYR A 163 6.92 -20.69 -8.38
C TYR A 163 6.45 -19.27 -8.06
N ASN A 164 5.90 -18.55 -9.05
CA ASN A 164 5.35 -17.22 -8.83
C ASN A 164 4.10 -17.24 -7.96
N TYR A 165 3.14 -18.12 -8.23
CA TYR A 165 1.91 -18.23 -7.43
C TYR A 165 2.16 -18.66 -5.98
N ILE A 166 3.04 -19.64 -5.75
CA ILE A 166 3.36 -20.07 -4.38
C ILE A 166 4.12 -18.97 -3.63
N LEU A 167 5.06 -18.28 -4.29
CA LEU A 167 5.82 -17.20 -3.67
C LEU A 167 4.93 -16.00 -3.34
N GLU A 168 4.03 -15.61 -4.26
CA GLU A 168 3.02 -14.59 -4.01
C GLU A 168 2.11 -14.97 -2.83
N SER A 169 1.61 -16.21 -2.79
CA SER A 169 0.77 -16.70 -1.70
C SER A 169 1.46 -16.61 -0.33
N ILE A 170 2.71 -17.10 -0.23
CA ILE A 170 3.48 -17.06 1.01
C ILE A 170 3.68 -15.62 1.48
N ILE A 171 4.02 -14.70 0.57
CA ILE A 171 4.25 -13.29 0.92
C ILE A 171 2.96 -12.61 1.34
N ASP A 172 1.86 -12.84 0.63
CA ASP A 172 0.54 -12.29 1.00
C ASP A 172 0.15 -12.73 2.42
N TYR A 173 0.35 -14.00 2.79
CA TYR A 173 0.09 -14.48 4.15
C TYR A 173 1.01 -13.85 5.20
N ILE A 174 2.31 -13.74 4.92
CA ILE A 174 3.27 -13.10 5.84
C ILE A 174 2.87 -11.64 6.10
N ILE A 175 2.55 -10.90 5.03
CA ILE A 175 2.14 -9.49 5.13
C ILE A 175 0.78 -9.37 5.83
N ALA A 176 -0.18 -10.26 5.56
CA ALA A 176 -1.48 -10.27 6.24
C ALA A 176 -1.31 -10.43 7.76
N ILE A 177 -0.54 -11.43 8.20
CA ILE A 177 -0.27 -11.69 9.62
C ILE A 177 0.44 -10.49 10.25
N ALA A 178 1.43 -9.91 9.56
CA ALA A 178 2.16 -8.75 10.04
C ALA A 178 1.25 -7.51 10.18
N PHE A 179 0.33 -7.28 9.24
CA PHE A 179 -0.69 -6.24 9.33
C PHE A 179 -1.55 -6.39 10.58
N LEU A 180 -2.10 -7.59 10.80
CA LEU A 180 -2.96 -7.84 11.95
C LEU A 180 -2.16 -7.68 13.26
N TYR A 181 -0.96 -8.25 13.32
CA TYR A 181 -0.11 -8.23 14.50
C TYR A 181 0.29 -6.80 14.91
N TYR A 182 0.91 -6.04 14.00
CA TYR A 182 1.35 -4.67 14.31
C TYR A 182 0.18 -3.70 14.40
N GLY A 183 -0.88 -3.90 13.62
CA GLY A 183 -2.11 -3.12 13.68
C GLY A 183 -2.82 -3.23 15.03
N VAL A 184 -2.94 -4.43 15.59
CA VAL A 184 -3.51 -4.63 16.93
C VAL A 184 -2.59 -4.07 18.01
N LYS A 185 -1.28 -4.29 17.93
CA LYS A 185 -0.31 -3.77 18.90
C LYS A 185 -0.32 -2.24 18.99
N VAL A 186 -0.27 -1.56 17.84
CA VAL A 186 -0.28 -0.10 17.81
C VAL A 186 -1.62 0.46 18.30
N THR A 187 -2.73 -0.18 17.92
CA THR A 187 -4.08 0.22 18.34
C THR A 187 -4.23 0.13 19.86
N LYS A 188 -3.90 -1.02 20.46
CA LYS A 188 -4.00 -1.21 21.92
C LYS A 188 -3.17 -0.16 22.67
N LYS A 189 -1.97 0.12 22.18
CA LYS A 189 -1.09 1.08 22.86
C LYS A 189 -1.52 2.53 22.68
N LEU A 190 -2.10 2.88 21.54
CA LEU A 190 -2.71 4.18 21.32
C LEU A 190 -3.97 4.37 22.18
N GLU A 191 -4.79 3.32 22.32
CA GLU A 191 -5.99 3.33 23.16
C GLU A 191 -5.65 3.55 24.64
N GLU A 192 -4.63 2.85 25.16
CA GLU A 192 -4.12 3.07 26.52
C GLU A 192 -3.68 4.52 26.76
N LYS A 193 -2.97 5.12 25.79
CA LYS A 193 -2.49 6.50 25.88
C LYS A 193 -3.61 7.53 25.72
N SER A 194 -4.72 7.16 25.09
CA SER A 194 -5.79 8.10 24.76
C SER A 194 -7.05 7.99 25.59
N LYS A 195 -7.02 7.24 26.70
CA LYS A 195 -8.10 7.21 27.69
C LYS A 195 -8.49 8.65 28.09
N GLY A 196 -9.65 9.11 27.62
CA GLY A 196 -10.21 10.44 27.91
C GLY A 196 -10.36 11.40 26.72
N ILE A 197 -9.83 11.10 25.51
CA ILE A 197 -9.90 12.01 24.35
C ILE A 197 -10.72 11.39 23.21
N SER A 198 -11.96 11.87 23.01
CA SER A 198 -12.91 11.31 22.01
C SER A 198 -12.37 11.26 20.58
N LYS A 199 -11.58 12.27 20.16
CA LYS A 199 -11.00 12.37 18.82
C LYS A 199 -9.97 11.26 18.55
N SER A 200 -9.25 10.82 19.58
CA SER A 200 -8.29 9.72 19.48
C SER A 200 -8.96 8.38 19.24
N ASN A 201 -10.11 8.13 19.88
CA ASN A 201 -10.88 6.90 19.68
C ASN A 201 -11.30 6.70 18.21
N SER A 202 -11.56 7.78 17.47
CA SER A 202 -11.89 7.69 16.04
C SER A 202 -10.71 7.26 15.17
N ILE A 203 -9.48 7.69 15.51
CA ILE A 203 -8.27 7.35 14.78
C ILE A 203 -7.86 5.91 15.08
N VAL A 204 -7.91 5.52 16.35
CA VAL A 204 -7.66 4.15 16.82
C VAL A 204 -8.59 3.16 16.11
N LYS A 205 -9.89 3.44 16.05
CA LYS A 205 -10.87 2.61 15.32
C LYS A 205 -10.57 2.50 13.82
N ARG A 206 -10.14 3.60 13.17
CA ARG A 206 -9.76 3.59 11.74
C ARG A 206 -8.54 2.71 11.48
N ILE A 207 -7.51 2.81 12.33
CA ILE A 207 -6.29 1.99 12.20
C ILE A 207 -6.63 0.50 12.40
N LEU A 208 -7.42 0.17 13.41
CA LEU A 208 -7.84 -1.20 13.66
C LEU A 208 -8.69 -1.76 12.52
N SER A 209 -9.66 -0.99 12.02
CA SER A 209 -10.49 -1.37 10.89
C SER A 209 -9.65 -1.59 9.64
N LEU A 210 -8.67 -0.72 9.35
CA LEU A 210 -7.72 -0.91 8.26
C LEU A 210 -6.96 -2.22 8.44
N ALA A 211 -6.41 -2.49 9.63
CA ALA A 211 -5.64 -3.72 9.88
C ALA A 211 -6.46 -5.00 9.64
N ILE A 212 -7.72 -5.04 10.11
CA ILE A 212 -8.61 -6.19 9.94
C ILE A 212 -9.00 -6.38 8.48
N ILE A 213 -9.41 -5.31 7.79
CA ILE A 213 -9.81 -5.38 6.38
C ILE A 213 -8.63 -5.83 5.52
N MET A 214 -7.44 -5.26 5.76
CA MET A 214 -6.22 -5.64 5.05
C MET A 214 -5.83 -7.10 5.29
N PHE A 215 -5.95 -7.58 6.53
CA PHE A 215 -5.72 -9.00 6.86
C PHE A 215 -6.65 -9.90 6.05
N VAL A 216 -7.95 -9.60 5.99
CA VAL A 216 -8.93 -10.41 5.25
C VAL A 216 -8.64 -10.38 3.75
N ILE A 217 -8.42 -9.20 3.16
CA ILE A 217 -8.13 -9.06 1.73
C ILE A 217 -6.88 -9.86 1.33
N LEU A 218 -5.79 -9.71 2.09
CA LEU A 218 -4.53 -10.39 1.78
C LEU A 218 -4.59 -11.89 2.06
N ALA A 219 -5.28 -12.33 3.11
CA ALA A 219 -5.46 -13.75 3.38
C ALA A 219 -6.30 -14.44 2.30
N LEU A 220 -7.35 -13.79 1.81
CA LEU A 220 -8.17 -14.29 0.70
C LEU A 220 -7.38 -14.32 -0.62
N LYS A 221 -6.58 -13.29 -0.88
CA LYS A 221 -5.69 -13.27 -2.05
C LYS A 221 -4.64 -14.38 -1.97
N GLY A 222 -3.98 -14.54 -0.81
CA GLY A 222 -3.02 -15.62 -0.59
C GLY A 222 -3.63 -17.01 -0.77
N LEU A 223 -4.88 -17.20 -0.31
CA LEU A 223 -5.65 -18.43 -0.54
C LEU A 223 -5.94 -18.66 -2.03
N TYR A 224 -6.34 -17.61 -2.75
CA TYR A 224 -6.57 -17.66 -4.19
C TYR A 224 -5.30 -18.05 -4.96
N SER A 225 -4.16 -17.41 -4.66
CA SER A 225 -2.87 -17.73 -5.30
C SER A 225 -2.40 -19.16 -4.96
N PHE A 226 -2.62 -19.61 -3.72
CA PHE A 226 -2.33 -21.00 -3.34
C PHE A 226 -3.21 -22.00 -4.09
N TRP A 227 -4.50 -21.67 -4.25
CA TRP A 227 -5.43 -22.50 -5.00
C TRP A 227 -5.01 -22.61 -6.48
N CYS A 228 -4.55 -21.51 -7.08
CA CYS A 228 -4.01 -21.49 -8.45
C CYS A 228 -2.78 -22.41 -8.58
N PHE A 229 -1.93 -22.46 -7.54
CA PHE A 229 -0.79 -23.38 -7.48
C PHE A 229 -1.23 -24.85 -7.39
N VAL A 230 -2.20 -25.19 -6.52
CA VAL A 230 -2.62 -26.60 -6.30
C VAL A 230 -3.39 -27.19 -7.48
N LYS A 231 -4.22 -26.40 -8.18
CA LYS A 231 -5.07 -26.88 -9.28
C LYS A 231 -4.38 -26.89 -10.66
N ASP A 232 -3.06 -26.91 -10.68
CA ASP A 232 -2.24 -27.03 -11.90
C ASP A 232 -2.60 -25.99 -12.99
N ALA A 233 -2.98 -24.78 -12.57
CA ALA A 233 -3.46 -23.71 -13.46
C ALA A 233 -4.59 -24.12 -14.45
N ASN A 234 -5.31 -25.23 -14.20
CA ASN A 234 -6.45 -25.66 -15.01
C ASN A 234 -7.66 -24.78 -14.68
N PHE A 235 -7.62 -23.53 -15.15
CA PHE A 235 -8.70 -22.54 -15.11
C PHE A 235 -9.94 -22.96 -15.95
N TYR A 236 -9.85 -24.09 -16.66
CA TYR A 236 -10.80 -24.59 -17.67
C TYR A 236 -12.22 -24.90 -17.21
N ASN A 237 -12.54 -24.76 -15.92
CA ASN A 237 -13.89 -24.99 -15.41
C ASN A 237 -14.43 -23.85 -14.53
N SER A 238 -13.87 -22.65 -14.69
CA SER A 238 -14.34 -21.46 -13.95
C SER A 238 -15.38 -20.70 -14.77
N TYR A 239 -16.42 -20.20 -14.10
CA TYR A 239 -17.45 -19.35 -14.70
C TYR A 239 -16.93 -18.03 -15.32
N PHE A 240 -15.68 -17.64 -15.04
CA PHE A 240 -15.08 -16.38 -15.47
C PHE A 240 -13.82 -16.59 -16.31
N ASP A 241 -13.70 -15.81 -17.39
CA ASP A 241 -12.48 -15.69 -18.18
C ASP A 241 -11.33 -15.14 -17.33
N LEU A 242 -10.09 -15.54 -17.62
CA LEU A 242 -8.93 -15.14 -16.83
C LEU A 242 -8.71 -13.62 -16.72
N PRO A 243 -8.85 -12.81 -17.79
CA PRO A 243 -8.76 -11.35 -17.68
C PRO A 243 -9.75 -10.78 -16.65
N THR A 244 -10.91 -11.42 -16.49
CA THR A 244 -11.91 -11.05 -15.47
C THR A 244 -11.41 -11.40 -14.07
N CYS A 245 -10.84 -12.59 -13.88
CA CYS A 245 -10.25 -13.02 -12.60
C CYS A 245 -9.10 -12.09 -12.17
N ASP A 246 -8.19 -11.76 -13.09
CA ASP A 246 -7.09 -10.83 -12.83
C ASP A 246 -7.62 -9.43 -12.47
N ALA A 247 -8.59 -8.91 -13.23
CA ALA A 247 -9.19 -7.61 -12.95
C ALA A 247 -9.83 -7.55 -11.56
N ILE A 248 -10.59 -8.59 -11.18
CA ILE A 248 -11.21 -8.69 -9.85
C ILE A 248 -10.14 -8.78 -8.76
N SER A 249 -9.11 -9.63 -8.95
CA SER A 249 -8.03 -9.81 -7.99
C SER A 249 -7.30 -8.50 -7.72
N TYR A 250 -6.89 -7.77 -8.77
CA TYR A 250 -6.21 -6.48 -8.63
C TYR A 250 -7.12 -5.40 -8.03
N PHE A 251 -8.40 -5.37 -8.40
CA PHE A 251 -9.33 -4.41 -7.82
C PHE A 251 -9.47 -4.62 -6.30
N ILE A 252 -9.69 -5.86 -5.87
CA ILE A 252 -9.87 -6.18 -4.45
C ILE A 252 -8.57 -5.99 -3.66
N SER A 253 -7.43 -6.42 -4.20
CA SER A 253 -6.18 -6.46 -3.46
C SER A 253 -5.31 -5.21 -3.56
N GLU A 254 -5.58 -4.32 -4.51
CA GLU A 254 -4.75 -3.13 -4.72
C GLU A 254 -5.58 -1.85 -4.73
N CYS A 255 -6.70 -1.80 -5.47
CA CYS A 255 -7.53 -0.61 -5.56
C CYS A 255 -8.25 -0.30 -4.22
N ILE A 256 -8.90 -1.30 -3.62
CA ILE A 256 -9.60 -1.13 -2.33
C ILE A 256 -8.59 -0.74 -1.23
N PRO A 257 -7.47 -1.47 -1.02
CA PRO A 257 -6.43 -1.06 -0.08
C PRO A 257 -5.90 0.35 -0.32
N SER A 258 -5.66 0.75 -1.58
CA SER A 258 -5.19 2.10 -1.90
C SER A 258 -6.17 3.17 -1.41
N LEU A 259 -7.47 2.99 -1.65
CA LEU A 259 -8.49 3.90 -1.15
C LEU A 259 -8.52 3.95 0.37
N LEU A 260 -8.46 2.78 1.03
CA LEU A 260 -8.48 2.70 2.49
C LEU A 260 -7.24 3.34 3.11
N ILE A 261 -6.06 3.18 2.50
CA ILE A 261 -4.80 3.79 2.93
C ILE A 261 -4.89 5.31 2.78
N ILE A 262 -5.30 5.80 1.61
CA ILE A 262 -5.50 7.23 1.38
C ILE A 262 -6.47 7.78 2.42
N HIS A 263 -7.63 7.14 2.59
CA HIS A 263 -8.64 7.57 3.53
C HIS A 263 -8.14 7.53 4.97
N THR A 264 -7.33 6.55 5.37
CA THR A 264 -6.82 6.40 6.74
C THR A 264 -5.74 7.41 7.08
N PHE A 265 -4.81 7.67 6.16
CA PHE A 265 -3.68 8.56 6.39
C PHE A 265 -3.92 10.02 5.98
N GLN A 266 -5.06 10.32 5.34
CA GLN A 266 -5.53 11.69 5.14
C GLN A 266 -5.89 12.34 6.49
N SER A 267 -5.36 13.55 6.71
CA SER A 267 -5.48 14.28 7.98
C SER A 267 -6.93 14.72 8.22
N ASN A 268 -7.40 14.74 9.48
CA ASN A 268 -8.73 15.24 9.83
C ASN A 268 -8.88 16.77 9.64
N LYS A 269 -7.79 17.55 9.55
CA LYS A 269 -7.87 18.95 9.08
C LYS A 269 -8.39 19.04 7.64
N ASP A 270 -8.30 17.94 6.88
CA ASP A 270 -8.68 17.84 5.47
C ASP A 270 -10.10 17.30 5.26
N LYS A 271 -10.84 16.94 6.33
CA LYS A 271 -12.25 16.50 6.26
C LYS A 271 -13.25 17.63 6.57
N ASN A 272 -12.79 18.69 7.25
CA ASN A 272 -13.63 19.79 7.73
C ASN A 272 -13.31 21.14 7.03
N SER A 273 -12.91 21.14 5.75
CA SER A 273 -12.80 22.40 4.99
C SER A 273 -14.16 23.00 4.59
N MET A 274 -15.17 22.81 5.43
CA MET A 274 -16.33 23.67 5.63
C MET A 274 -16.36 23.93 7.13
N ASN A 275 -16.08 25.18 7.53
CA ASN A 275 -15.92 25.70 8.89
C ASN A 275 -14.50 25.60 9.49
N PHE A 276 -13.69 26.58 9.10
CA PHE A 276 -12.52 27.01 9.83
C PHE A 276 -12.97 27.70 11.13
N GLU A 277 -12.82 27.01 12.26
CA GLU A 277 -12.59 27.67 13.53
C GLU A 277 -11.50 26.89 14.29
N TYR A 278 -10.54 27.64 14.82
CA TYR A 278 -9.24 27.20 15.31
C TYR A 278 -9.32 25.97 16.22
N THR A 279 -8.73 24.84 15.80
CA THR A 279 -8.21 23.85 16.74
C THR A 279 -6.80 23.40 16.34
N THR A 280 -5.86 23.68 17.24
CA THR A 280 -4.48 23.22 17.24
C THR A 280 -4.42 21.68 17.20
N PRO A 281 -3.40 21.08 16.54
CA PRO A 281 -3.20 19.64 16.54
C PRO A 281 -2.59 19.18 17.88
N LEU A 282 -3.21 18.15 18.48
CA LEU A 282 -2.86 17.51 19.75
C LEU A 282 -1.46 16.85 19.85
N CYS A 283 -0.51 17.20 18.97
CA CYS A 283 0.86 16.69 19.01
C CYS A 283 1.94 17.77 18.84
N SER A 284 1.62 19.08 18.93
CA SER A 284 2.62 20.15 18.80
C SER A 284 3.04 20.81 20.12
N ASP A 285 2.46 20.43 21.26
CA ASP A 285 2.81 21.08 22.52
C ASP A 285 4.05 20.41 23.15
N THR A 286 5.18 20.50 22.45
CA THR A 286 6.47 20.56 23.14
C THR A 286 6.54 21.92 23.81
N PHE A 287 6.54 21.92 25.13
CA PHE A 287 6.83 23.08 25.98
C PHE A 287 8.10 23.77 25.48
N ASP A 288 7.96 24.96 24.90
CA ASP A 288 9.09 25.81 24.49
C ASP A 288 9.42 26.77 25.65
N PRO A 289 10.50 26.54 26.42
CA PRO A 289 10.86 27.38 27.55
C PRO A 289 11.31 28.80 27.15
N TYR A 290 11.45 29.09 25.85
CA TYR A 290 11.92 30.39 25.35
C TYR A 290 10.80 31.36 24.96
N ASP A 291 9.54 30.91 24.90
CA ASP A 291 8.41 31.76 24.47
C ASP A 291 7.89 32.72 25.56
N LEU A 292 8.46 32.66 26.78
CA LEU A 292 8.17 33.58 27.88
C LEU A 292 8.69 35.01 27.63
N LYS A 293 9.64 35.22 26.71
CA LYS A 293 10.21 36.56 26.46
C LYS A 293 9.30 37.48 25.64
N PHE A 294 8.39 36.95 24.83
CA PHE A 294 7.51 37.79 24.00
C PHE A 294 6.29 38.35 24.75
N LYS A 295 5.79 37.65 25.77
CA LYS A 295 4.65 38.15 26.58
C LYS A 295 5.01 39.36 27.46
N LYS A 296 6.24 39.45 27.97
CA LYS A 296 6.66 40.62 28.78
C LYS A 296 6.78 41.93 27.98
N LYS A 297 7.01 41.88 26.67
CA LYS A 297 7.15 43.10 25.83
C LYS A 297 5.80 43.73 25.45
N LYS A 298 4.71 42.93 25.35
CA LYS A 298 3.36 43.46 25.07
C LYS A 298 2.65 44.04 26.30
N ALA A 299 2.95 43.55 27.50
CA ALA A 299 2.35 44.09 28.73
C ALA A 299 2.88 45.49 29.13
N LYS A 300 4.08 45.88 28.67
CA LYS A 300 4.70 47.17 29.01
C LYS A 300 4.33 48.35 28.10
N LYS A 301 3.48 48.16 27.09
CA LYS A 301 3.16 49.18 26.07
C LYS A 301 1.70 49.68 26.10
N LYS A 302 0.96 49.41 27.18
CA LYS A 302 -0.46 49.81 27.35
C LYS A 302 -0.75 50.62 28.63
N THR A 303 0.25 51.31 29.16
CA THR A 303 0.07 52.36 30.17
C THR A 303 0.90 53.55 29.74
N ASN A 304 0.25 54.48 29.04
CA ASN A 304 0.59 55.90 28.86
C ASN A 304 -0.28 56.41 27.69
N VAL A 305 -1.52 56.81 28.01
CA VAL A 305 -2.18 58.11 27.77
C VAL A 305 -3.49 58.07 28.55
#